data_AF-A0A4R6L4Z2-F1
#
_entry.id   AF-A0A4R6L4Z2-F1
#
_cell.length_a   1.000
_cell.length_b   1.000
_cell.length_c   1.000
_cell.angle_alpha   90.00
_cell.angle_beta   90.00
_cell.angle_gamma   90.00
#
_symmetry.space_group_name_H-M   'P 1'
#
loop_
_entity.id
_entity.type
_entity.pdbx_description
1 polymer ?
#
loop_
_entity_poly.entity_id
_entity_poly.type
_entity_poly.pdbx_seq_one_letter_code
_entity_poly.pdbx_strand_id
1 'polypeptide(L)'
;MNTYSTSSGEKFTTAQIETKMRVAKAKALEKQFDEYRYNFCEQCGKNASGTRLDCSHDISVKKAKENGQSEQCWNVGNITILCRECHQKKDGLNTQF
;
A
#
# COMPACT_ATOMS: atom_id res chain seq x y z
N MET A 1 18.50 6.00 13.56
CA MET A 1 17.38 5.22 13.00
C MET A 1 16.11 5.83 13.55
N ASN A 2 15.19 6.30 12.70
CA ASN A 2 13.97 6.95 13.19
C ASN A 2 12.98 5.90 13.71
N THR A 3 12.25 6.28 14.76
CA THR A 3 11.22 5.46 15.39
C THR A 3 9.91 6.21 15.32
N TYR A 4 8.84 5.51 14.96
CA TYR A 4 7.50 6.07 14.82
C TYR A 4 6.51 5.31 15.70
N SER A 5 5.48 5.98 16.19
CA SER A 5 4.47 5.39 17.07
C SER A 5 3.26 4.88 16.31
N THR A 6 2.59 3.88 16.88
CA THR A 6 1.23 3.49 16.52
C THR A 6 0.19 4.22 17.37
N SER A 7 -1.08 4.11 16.99
CA SER A 7 -2.20 4.63 17.79
C SER A 7 -2.31 3.99 19.18
N SER A 8 -1.78 2.78 19.36
CA SER A 8 -1.65 2.07 20.65
C SER A 8 -0.45 2.54 21.49
N GLY A 9 0.41 3.42 20.97
CA GLY A 9 1.62 3.91 21.65
C GLY A 9 2.85 3.00 21.49
N GLU A 10 2.74 1.88 20.79
CA GLU A 10 3.88 1.04 20.43
C GLU A 10 4.82 1.78 19.47
N LYS A 11 6.11 1.45 19.51
CA LYS A 11 7.14 2.15 18.74
C LYS A 11 7.87 1.20 17.80
N PHE A 12 8.02 1.59 16.55
CA PHE A 12 8.68 0.79 15.51
C PHE A 12 9.76 1.58 14.78
N THR A 13 10.89 0.95 14.51
CA THR A 13 11.95 1.52 13.66
C THR A 13 11.53 1.50 12.20
N THR A 14 12.10 2.38 11.38
CA THR A 14 11.88 2.38 9.93
C THR A 14 12.01 0.99 9.30
N ALA A 15 13.05 0.22 9.66
CA ALA A 15 13.26 -1.12 9.09
C ALA A 15 12.19 -2.14 9.52
N GLN A 16 11.71 -2.06 10.77
CA GLN A 16 10.58 -2.88 11.22
C GLN A 16 9.31 -2.54 10.44
N ILE A 17 9.05 -1.25 10.21
CA ILE A 17 7.91 -0.78 9.40
C ILE A 17 8.02 -1.30 7.97
N GLU A 18 9.18 -1.19 7.33
CA GLU A 18 9.41 -1.67 5.96
C GLU A 18 9.22 -3.19 5.84
N THR A 19 9.71 -3.95 6.82
CA THR A 19 9.52 -5.40 6.88
C THR A 19 8.03 -5.75 6.98
N LYS A 20 7.31 -5.10 7.90
CA LYS A 20 5.86 -5.30 8.06
C LYS A 20 5.08 -4.87 6.81
N MET A 21 5.45 -3.77 6.19
CA MET A 21 4.85 -3.27 4.96
C MET A 21 5.04 -4.25 3.80
N ARG A 22 6.22 -4.86 3.65
CA ARG A 22 6.48 -5.88 2.63
C ARG A 22 5.54 -7.09 2.82
N VAL A 23 5.38 -7.55 4.05
CA VAL A 23 4.46 -8.65 4.38
C VAL A 23 3.00 -8.26 4.09
N ALA A 24 2.58 -7.05 4.46
CA ALA A 24 1.21 -6.58 4.22
C ALA A 24 0.88 -6.47 2.71
N LYS A 25 1.82 -5.96 1.90
CA LYS A 25 1.66 -5.90 0.43
C LYS A 25 1.51 -7.28 -0.19
N ALA A 26 2.33 -8.24 0.25
CA ALA A 26 2.20 -9.63 -0.20
C ALA A 26 0.83 -10.22 0.17
N LYS A 27 0.36 -9.99 1.41
CA LYS A 27 -0.98 -10.42 1.86
C LYS A 27 -2.12 -9.78 1.08
N ALA A 28 -2.00 -8.52 0.67
CA ALA A 28 -3.02 -7.85 -0.14
C ALA A 28 -3.17 -8.53 -1.51
N LEU A 29 -2.04 -8.83 -2.16
CA LEU A 29 -2.01 -9.57 -3.43
C LEU A 29 -2.52 -11.01 -3.27
N GLU A 30 -2.08 -11.70 -2.22
CA GLU A 30 -2.54 -13.06 -1.90
C GLU A 30 -4.06 -13.10 -1.69
N LYS A 31 -4.62 -12.16 -0.91
CA LYS A 31 -6.06 -12.06 -0.69
C LYS A 31 -6.84 -11.86 -2.00
N GLN A 32 -6.40 -10.95 -2.86
CA GLN A 32 -7.07 -10.73 -4.15
C GLN A 32 -6.95 -11.97 -5.06
N PHE A 33 -5.80 -12.62 -5.07
CA PHE A 33 -5.60 -13.85 -5.83
C PHE A 33 -6.45 -15.00 -5.29
N ASP A 34 -6.59 -15.15 -3.97
CA ASP A 34 -7.41 -16.20 -3.38
C ASP A 34 -8.89 -16.02 -3.71
N GLU A 35 -9.37 -14.78 -3.74
CA GLU A 35 -10.76 -14.42 -4.03
C GLU A 35 -11.09 -14.52 -5.53
N TYR A 36 -10.21 -14.03 -6.41
CA TYR A 36 -10.52 -13.88 -7.84
C TYR A 36 -9.69 -14.78 -8.77
N ARG A 37 -8.69 -15.49 -8.23
CA ARG A 37 -7.72 -16.32 -8.98
C ARG A 37 -6.75 -15.55 -9.88
N TYR A 38 -6.74 -14.22 -9.80
CA TYR A 38 -5.77 -13.36 -10.46
C TYR A 38 -5.69 -11.99 -9.77
N ASN A 39 -4.59 -11.28 -9.98
CA ASN A 39 -4.43 -9.91 -9.48
C ASN A 39 -4.84 -8.88 -10.54
N PHE A 40 -5.54 -7.84 -10.12
CA PHE A 40 -6.04 -6.76 -10.97
C PHE A 40 -6.13 -5.43 -10.24
N CYS A 41 -6.13 -4.35 -11.03
CA CYS A 41 -6.40 -3.01 -10.56
C CYS A 41 -7.85 -2.90 -10.08
N GLU A 42 -8.06 -2.63 -8.79
CA GLU A 42 -9.39 -2.49 -8.19
C GLU A 42 -10.18 -1.30 -8.77
N GLN A 43 -9.49 -0.32 -9.40
CA GLN A 43 -10.13 0.85 -10.01
C GLN A 43 -10.59 0.63 -11.45
N CYS A 44 -9.88 -0.16 -12.26
CA CYS A 44 -10.13 -0.26 -13.71
C CYS A 44 -10.16 -1.69 -14.26
N GLY A 45 -9.96 -2.70 -13.42
CA GLY A 45 -10.02 -4.12 -13.79
C GLY A 45 -8.84 -4.64 -14.61
N LYS A 46 -7.90 -3.79 -15.05
CA LYS A 46 -6.68 -4.24 -15.76
C LYS A 46 -5.89 -5.21 -14.88
N ASN A 47 -5.56 -6.38 -15.41
CA ASN A 47 -4.83 -7.42 -14.70
C ASN A 47 -3.30 -7.34 -14.92
N ALA A 48 -2.56 -8.14 -14.15
CA ALA A 48 -1.10 -8.19 -14.22
C ALA A 48 -0.53 -8.66 -15.57
N SER A 49 -1.34 -9.28 -16.45
CA SER A 49 -0.89 -9.73 -17.77
C SER A 49 -0.75 -8.57 -18.76
N GLY A 50 -1.50 -7.48 -18.57
CA GLY A 50 -1.48 -6.31 -19.46
C GLY A 50 -0.82 -5.07 -18.86
N THR A 51 -0.53 -5.05 -17.56
CA THR A 51 0.07 -3.88 -16.89
C THR A 51 0.74 -4.24 -15.58
N ARG A 52 1.67 -3.39 -15.14
CA ARG A 52 2.24 -3.47 -13.79
C ARG A 52 1.20 -3.00 -12.77
N LEU A 53 1.00 -3.84 -11.74
CA LEU A 53 0.22 -3.50 -10.56
C LEU A 53 1.15 -2.97 -9.46
N ASP A 54 0.70 -1.92 -8.77
CA ASP A 54 1.33 -1.31 -7.61
C ASP A 54 0.38 -1.46 -6.40
N CYS A 55 0.94 -1.65 -5.21
CA CYS A 55 0.18 -1.56 -3.95
C CYS A 55 0.22 -0.12 -3.45
N SER A 56 -0.89 0.60 -3.61
CA SER A 56 -1.07 2.00 -3.21
C SER A 56 -1.62 2.08 -1.79
N HIS A 57 -1.15 3.02 -0.98
CA HIS A 57 -1.69 3.27 0.36
C HIS A 57 -2.77 4.35 0.33
N ASP A 58 -3.93 4.15 0.96
CA ASP A 58 -4.97 5.20 1.08
C ASP A 58 -4.54 6.34 2.04
N ILE A 59 -4.09 5.97 3.23
CA ILE A 59 -3.32 6.83 4.12
C ILE A 59 -1.85 6.66 3.78
N SER A 60 -1.24 7.69 3.19
CA SER A 60 0.16 7.62 2.78
C SER A 60 1.09 7.23 3.94
N VAL A 61 2.16 6.49 3.62
CA VAL A 61 3.17 6.05 4.60
C VAL A 61 3.74 7.23 5.38
N LYS A 62 3.94 8.38 4.73
CA LYS A 62 4.42 9.61 5.37
C LYS A 62 3.41 10.10 6.41
N LYS A 63 2.14 10.26 6.01
CA LYS A 63 1.06 10.73 6.90
C LYS A 63 0.86 9.78 8.08
N ALA A 64 0.88 8.46 7.84
CA ALA A 64 0.76 7.45 8.89
C ALA A 64 1.88 7.57 9.94
N LYS A 65 3.13 7.73 9.50
CA LYS A 65 4.29 7.90 10.38
C LYS A 65 4.24 9.20 11.18
N GLU A 66 3.90 10.31 10.53
CA GLU A 66 3.87 11.64 11.15
C GLU A 66 2.71 11.82 12.13
N ASN A 67 1.58 11.15 11.89
CA ASN A 67 0.41 11.21 12.77
C ASN A 67 0.45 10.23 13.96
N GLY A 68 1.53 9.46 14.12
CA GLY A 68 1.59 8.42 15.13
C GLY A 68 0.61 7.27 14.88
N GLN A 69 0.33 6.97 13.62
CA GLN A 69 -0.53 5.88 13.15
C GLN A 69 0.27 4.88 12.29
N SER A 70 1.49 4.55 12.73
CA SER A 70 2.43 3.77 11.93
C SER A 70 1.87 2.42 11.49
N GLU A 71 0.92 1.86 12.24
CA GLU A 71 0.22 0.62 11.90
C GLU A 71 -0.49 0.67 10.55
N GLN A 72 -0.88 1.86 10.09
CA GLN A 72 -1.47 2.04 8.76
C GLN A 72 -0.48 1.74 7.62
N CYS A 73 0.83 1.75 7.89
CA CYS A 73 1.84 1.37 6.89
C CYS A 73 1.77 -0.12 6.51
N TRP A 74 1.29 -0.98 7.43
CA TRP A 74 1.14 -2.43 7.23
C TRP A 74 -0.29 -2.93 7.46
N ASN A 75 -1.26 -2.01 7.55
CA ASN A 75 -2.67 -2.35 7.54
C ASN A 75 -3.05 -2.76 6.11
N VAL A 76 -3.44 -4.03 5.90
CA VAL A 76 -3.88 -4.53 4.60
C VAL A 76 -5.12 -3.76 4.10
N GLY A 77 -6.01 -3.34 5.01
CA GLY A 77 -7.18 -2.53 4.65
C GLY A 77 -6.84 -1.09 4.23
N ASN A 78 -5.59 -0.66 4.37
CA ASN A 78 -5.08 0.61 3.88
C ASN A 78 -4.32 0.46 2.55
N ILE A 79 -4.33 -0.73 1.94
CA ILE A 79 -3.62 -1.05 0.70
C ILE A 79 -4.64 -1.37 -0.40
N THR A 80 -4.58 -0.63 -1.49
CA THR A 80 -5.36 -0.87 -2.72
C THR A 80 -4.43 -1.34 -3.83
N ILE A 81 -4.80 -2.38 -4.57
CA ILE A 81 -4.07 -2.83 -5.76
C ILE A 81 -4.51 -1.99 -6.95
N LEU A 82 -3.57 -1.23 -7.53
CA LEU A 82 -3.85 -0.32 -8.64
C LEU A 82 -2.88 -0.56 -9.80
N CYS A 83 -3.31 -0.33 -11.04
CA CYS A 83 -2.37 -0.16 -12.14
C CYS A 83 -1.63 1.17 -12.02
N ARG A 84 -0.49 1.29 -12.70
CA ARG A 84 0.34 2.50 -12.63
C ARG A 84 -0.42 3.80 -12.93
N GLU A 85 -1.27 3.78 -13.96
CA GLU A 85 -2.09 4.93 -14.37
C GLU A 85 -3.06 5.36 -13.26
N CYS A 86 -3.80 4.41 -12.67
CA CYS A 86 -4.74 4.70 -11.58
C CYS A 86 -4.02 5.14 -10.31
N HIS A 87 -2.84 4.56 -10.03
CA HIS A 87 -2.01 4.95 -8.91
C HIS A 87 -1.53 6.40 -9.02
N GLN A 88 -1.01 6.80 -10.19
CA GLN A 88 -0.57 8.18 -10.45
C GLN A 88 -1.72 9.19 -10.34
N LYS A 89 -2.90 8.84 -10.88
CA LYS A 89 -4.11 9.66 -10.74
C LYS A 89 -4.49 9.85 -9.27
N LYS A 90 -4.45 8.79 -8.47
CA LYS A 90 -4.75 8.84 -7.03
C LYS A 90 -3.75 9.70 -6.26
N ASP A 91 -2.46 9.60 -6.58
CA ASP A 91 -1.40 10.37 -5.92
C ASP A 91 -1.40 11.86 -6.34
N GLY A 92 -2.26 12.27 -7.28
CA GLY A 92 -2.26 13.62 -7.84
C GLY A 92 -0.99 13.93 -8.65
N LEU A 93 -0.26 12.90 -9.06
CA LEU A 93 0.92 13.04 -9.92
C LEU A 93 0.43 13.33 -11.33
N ASN A 94 0.41 14.62 -11.69
CA ASN A 94 0.09 15.09 -13.03
C ASN A 94 1.25 14.73 -13.98
N THR A 95 1.32 13.48 -14.44
CA THR A 95 2.34 13.04 -15.41
C THR A 95 1.88 13.42 -16.81
N GLN A 96 1.91 14.72 -17.11
CA GLN A 96 1.94 15.17 -18.51
C GLN A 96 3.33 14.82 -19.06
N PHE A 97 3.37 13.95 -20.06
CA PHE A 97 4.52 13.79 -20.95
C PHE A 97 4.36 14.74 -22.13
#